data_AF-A0A158BJU9-F1
#
_entry.id   AF-A0A158BJU9-F1
#
_cell.length_a   1.000
_cell.length_b   1.000
_cell.length_c   1.000
_cell.angle_alpha   90.00
_cell.angle_beta   90.00
_cell.angle_gamma   90.00
#
_symmetry.space_group_name_H-M   'P 1'
#
loop_
_entity.id
_entity.type
_entity.pdbx_description
1 polymer ?
#
loop_
_entity_poly.entity_id
_entity_poly.type
_entity_poly.pdbx_seq_one_letter_code
_entity_poly.pdbx_strand_id
1 'polypeptide(L)'
;MTVEFETTVYRIALPFAQSEIEPFVWVDAFIPEDRRGGIPILSSDWVAPGVYRTRASIKKNRKSFALFLASGLREMDVTEELA
;
A
#
# COMPACT_ATOMS: atom_id res chain seq x y z
N MET A 1 8.70 15.33 6.92
CA MET A 1 8.14 15.76 5.63
C MET A 1 7.59 14.52 4.96
N THR A 2 6.27 14.41 4.82
CA THR A 2 5.65 13.25 4.17
C THR A 2 5.57 13.53 2.68
N VAL A 3 6.21 12.70 1.86
CA VAL A 3 6.16 12.83 0.40
C VAL A 3 5.01 11.96 -0.09
N GLU A 4 4.00 12.59 -0.66
CA GLU A 4 2.87 11.91 -1.32
C GLU A 4 3.16 11.83 -2.80
N PHE A 5 3.04 10.65 -3.40
CA PHE A 5 3.18 10.45 -4.83
C PHE A 5 2.28 9.31 -5.28
N GLU A 6 1.86 9.34 -6.54
CA GLU A 6 1.08 8.28 -7.14
C GLU A 6 1.99 7.12 -7.54
N THR A 7 1.56 5.90 -7.24
CA THR A 7 2.32 4.69 -7.58
C THR A 7 1.41 3.49 -7.73
N THR A 8 1.94 2.45 -8.35
CA THR A 8 1.27 1.16 -8.54
C THR A 8 1.26 0.38 -7.23
N VAL A 9 0.08 -0.10 -6.85
CA VAL A 9 -0.14 -1.00 -5.72
C VAL A 9 -0.46 -2.39 -6.26
N TYR A 10 0.26 -3.40 -5.79
CA TYR A 10 0.10 -4.79 -6.22
C TYR A 10 -0.74 -5.61 -5.27
N ARG A 11 -0.76 -5.23 -3.98
CA ARG A 11 -1.51 -5.95 -2.95
C ARG A 11 -2.03 -4.96 -1.93
N ILE A 12 -3.25 -5.19 -1.46
CA ILE A 12 -3.89 -4.44 -0.38
C ILE A 12 -4.29 -5.43 0.71
N ALA A 13 -3.96 -5.13 1.97
CA ALA A 13 -4.34 -5.95 3.12
C ALA A 13 -4.85 -5.08 4.28
N LEU A 14 -5.89 -5.54 4.96
CA LEU A 14 -6.36 -4.91 6.20
C LEU A 14 -5.35 -5.19 7.33
N PRO A 15 -5.08 -4.20 8.19
CA PRO A 15 -4.29 -4.44 9.39
C PRO A 15 -5.08 -5.33 10.36
N PHE A 16 -4.36 -6.08 11.19
CA PHE A 16 -4.98 -6.90 12.24
C PHE A 16 -5.81 -6.07 13.23
N ALA A 17 -5.34 -4.85 13.52
CA ALA A 17 -6.05 -3.87 14.32
C ALA A 17 -6.17 -2.55 13.55
N GLN A 18 -7.36 -1.98 13.57
CA GLN A 18 -7.67 -0.72 12.91
C GLN A 18 -7.55 0.45 13.90
N SER A 19 -6.89 1.53 13.48
CA SER A 19 -6.91 2.78 14.22
C SER A 19 -8.23 3.50 13.97
N GLU A 20 -8.96 3.83 15.04
CA GLU A 20 -10.19 4.63 14.98
C GLU A 20 -9.91 6.05 14.47
N ILE A 21 -8.70 6.56 14.71
CA ILE A 21 -8.30 7.94 14.38
C ILE A 21 -7.77 8.02 12.95
N GLU A 22 -6.89 7.10 12.57
CA GLU A 22 -6.18 7.10 11.28
C GLU A 22 -6.27 5.74 10.59
N PRO A 23 -7.41 5.49 9.92
CA PRO A 23 -7.63 4.21 9.29
C PRO A 23 -6.68 4.00 8.11
N PHE A 24 -5.99 2.86 8.09
CA PHE A 24 -5.00 2.52 7.07
C PHE A 24 -5.12 1.07 6.59
N VAL A 25 -4.56 0.81 5.42
CA VAL A 25 -4.32 -0.53 4.87
C VAL A 25 -2.83 -0.72 4.63
N TRP A 26 -2.38 -1.97 4.71
CA TRP A 26 -1.07 -2.36 4.23
C TRP A 26 -1.13 -2.50 2.72
N VAL A 27 -0.18 -1.88 2.02
CA VAL A 27 -0.05 -1.99 0.57
C VAL A 27 1.35 -2.39 0.21
N ASP A 28 1.47 -3.29 -0.77
CA ASP A 28 2.74 -3.56 -1.42
C ASP A 28 2.78 -2.66 -2.66
N ALA A 29 3.58 -1.61 -2.60
CA ALA A 29 3.59 -0.52 -3.57
C ALA A 29 4.94 -0.38 -4.26
N PHE A 30 4.95 -0.09 -5.55
CA PHE A 30 6.18 0.24 -6.26
C PHE A 30 6.76 1.55 -5.72
N ILE A 31 8.05 1.59 -5.41
CA ILE A 31 8.76 2.80 -5.02
C ILE A 31 9.87 3.06 -6.06
N PRO A 32 9.71 4.09 -6.91
CA PRO A 32 10.74 4.45 -7.88
C PRO A 32 12.02 4.87 -7.15
N GLU A 33 13.16 4.63 -7.79
CA GLU A 33 14.49 4.79 -7.18
C GLU A 33 14.71 6.17 -6.57
N ASP A 34 14.29 7.23 -7.28
CA ASP A 34 14.37 8.62 -6.84
C ASP A 34 13.54 8.94 -5.58
N ARG A 35 12.58 8.05 -5.23
CA ARG A 35 11.70 8.18 -4.06
C ARG A 35 12.06 7.21 -2.93
N ARG A 36 13.12 6.41 -3.08
CA ARG A 36 13.61 5.50 -2.02
C ARG A 36 14.42 6.22 -0.93
N GLY A 37 14.64 7.53 -1.07
CA GLY A 37 15.34 8.35 -0.08
C GLY A 37 14.72 8.21 1.31
N GLY A 38 15.47 7.64 2.25
CA GLY A 38 15.03 7.41 3.62
C GLY A 38 14.43 6.02 3.90
N ILE A 39 14.28 5.17 2.88
CA ILE A 39 13.91 3.75 3.08
C ILE A 39 15.19 2.91 3.17
N PRO A 40 15.40 2.16 4.26
CA PRO A 40 16.56 1.28 4.36
C PRO A 40 16.53 0.21 3.26
N ILE A 41 17.63 0.08 2.49
CA ILE A 41 17.74 -0.89 1.39
C ILE A 41 17.59 -2.34 1.90
N LEU A 42 18.05 -2.61 3.13
CA LEU A 42 17.98 -3.93 3.76
C LEU A 42 16.72 -4.13 4.62
N SER A 43 15.70 -3.28 4.46
CA SER A 43 14.43 -3.47 5.18
C SER A 43 13.76 -4.77 4.77
N SER A 44 13.23 -5.52 5.74
CA SER A 44 12.40 -6.71 5.48
C SER A 44 11.07 -6.38 4.81
N ASP A 45 10.69 -5.11 4.75
CA ASP A 45 9.48 -4.63 4.09
C ASP A 45 9.64 -4.53 2.56
N TRP A 46 10.84 -4.73 2.00
CA TRP A 46 11.02 -4.92 0.56
C TRP A 46 10.58 -6.33 0.17
N VAL A 47 9.35 -6.44 -0.35
CA VAL A 47 8.74 -7.73 -0.72
C VAL A 47 9.18 -8.22 -2.10
N ALA A 48 9.60 -7.30 -2.97
CA ALA A 48 10.13 -7.58 -4.30
C ALA A 48 11.04 -6.42 -4.77
N PRO A 49 11.83 -6.58 -5.85
CA PRO A 49 12.66 -5.50 -6.38
C PRO A 49 11.84 -4.24 -6.67
N GLY A 50 12.07 -3.19 -5.88
CA GLY A 50 11.35 -1.92 -6.01
C GLY A 50 9.92 -1.92 -5.45
N VAL A 51 9.44 -3.01 -4.84
CA VAL A 51 8.13 -3.05 -4.19
C VAL A 51 8.31 -3.06 -2.67
N TYR A 52 7.73 -2.07 -2.02
CA TYR A 52 7.84 -1.85 -0.59
C TYR A 52 6.49 -1.95 0.09
N ARG A 53 6.44 -2.70 1.19
CA ARG A 53 5.28 -2.80 2.06
C ARG A 53 5.16 -1.55 2.92
N THR A 54 4.10 -0.79 2.72
CA THR A 54 3.86 0.46 3.46
C THR A 54 2.40 0.64 3.84
N ARG A 55 2.14 1.65 4.67
CA ARG A 55 0.80 2.01 5.10
C ARG A 55 0.21 3.04 4.14
N ALA A 56 -0.95 2.75 3.60
CA ALA A 56 -1.74 3.72 2.85
C ALA A 56 -2.97 4.14 3.67
N SER A 57 -3.16 5.45 3.82
CA SER A 57 -4.32 5.99 4.52
C SER A 57 -5.61 5.75 3.71
N ILE A 58 -6.61 5.17 4.35
CA ILE A 58 -7.94 4.94 3.75
C ILE A 58 -8.63 6.29 3.53
N LYS A 59 -8.49 7.25 4.46
CA LYS A 59 -9.12 8.57 4.34
C LYS A 59 -8.67 9.31 3.09
N LYS A 60 -7.37 9.23 2.76
CA LYS A 60 -6.80 9.90 1.57
C LYS A 60 -7.06 9.15 0.25
N ASN A 61 -7.19 7.82 0.31
CA ASN A 61 -7.29 6.96 -0.88
C ASN A 61 -8.66 6.25 -0.99
N ARG A 62 -9.71 6.83 -0.40
CA ARG A 62 -11.02 6.18 -0.28
C ARG A 62 -11.61 5.73 -1.62
N LYS A 63 -11.40 6.52 -2.68
CA LYS A 63 -11.88 6.18 -4.03
C LYS A 63 -11.10 5.00 -4.61
N SER A 64 -9.77 5.01 -4.51
CA SER A 64 -8.91 3.94 -5.01
C SER A 64 -9.14 2.61 -4.29
N PHE A 65 -9.43 2.65 -2.98
CA PHE A 65 -9.73 1.46 -2.19
C PHE A 65 -11.21 1.12 -2.12
N ALA A 66 -12.10 1.80 -2.86
CA ALA A 66 -13.55 1.57 -2.75
C ALA A 66 -13.94 0.12 -3.07
N LEU A 67 -13.34 -0.47 -4.11
CA LEU A 67 -13.56 -1.87 -4.49
C LEU A 67 -13.09 -2.83 -3.38
N PHE A 68 -11.89 -2.62 -2.85
CA PHE A 68 -11.35 -3.40 -1.75
C PHE A 68 -12.24 -3.33 -0.51
N LEU A 69 -12.63 -2.11 -0.09
CA LEU A 69 -13.48 -1.89 1.07
C LEU A 69 -14.88 -2.48 0.90
N ALA A 70 -15.42 -2.48 -0.32
CA ALA A 70 -16.70 -3.08 -0.64
C ALA A 70 -16.64 -4.61 -0.71
N SER A 71 -15.48 -5.18 -1.09
CA SER A 71 -15.31 -6.63 -1.24
C SER A 71 -15.43 -7.40 0.08
N GLY A 72 -15.17 -6.73 1.23
CA GLY A 72 -15.11 -7.39 2.54
C GLY A 72 -13.92 -8.33 2.71
N LEU A 73 -13.00 -8.38 1.73
CA LEU A 73 -11.79 -9.19 1.81
C LEU A 73 -10.82 -8.61 2.82
N ARG A 74 -10.07 -9.50 3.48
CA ARG A 74 -8.95 -9.10 4.36
C ARG A 74 -7.70 -8.76 3.57
N GLU A 75 -7.58 -9.31 2.38
CA GLU A 75 -6.45 -9.17 1.48
C GLU A 75 -6.96 -9.29 0.05
N MET A 76 -6.43 -8.46 -0.83
CA MET A 76 -6.74 -8.45 -2.25
C MET A 76 -5.44 -8.23 -3.01
N ASP A 77 -5.12 -9.19 -3.88
CA ASP A 77 -4.11 -9.00 -4.90
C ASP A 77 -4.71 -8.18 -6.03
N VAL A 78 -3.99 -7.15 -6.46
CA VAL A 78 -4.42 -6.18 -7.48
C VAL A 78 -3.67 -6.42 -8.80
N THR A 79 -2.80 -7.43 -8.83
CA THR A 79 -1.97 -7.77 -10.00
C THR A 79 -2.73 -8.57 -11.05
N GLU A 80 -3.90 -9.15 -10.69
CA GLU A 80 -4.71 -10.01 -11.56
C GLU A 80 -5.59 -9.28 -12.60
N GLU A 81 -5.38 -7.98 -12.86
CA GLU A 81 -6.15 -7.23 -13.89
C GLU A 81 -5.28 -6.62 -15.00
N LEU A 82 -4.24 -7.34 -15.44
CA LEU A 82 -3.51 -7.07 -16.69
C LEU A 82 -3.21 -8.37 -17.49
N ALA A 83 -4.15 -9.31 -17.53
CA ALA A 83 -4.14 -10.42 -18.49
C ALA A 83 -4.99 -10.09 -19.73
#